data_AF-A0A2J0N111-F1
#
_entry.id   AF-A0A2J0N111-F1
#
_cell.length_a   1.000
_cell.length_b   1.000
_cell.length_c   1.000
_cell.angle_alpha   90.00
_cell.angle_beta   90.00
_cell.angle_gamma   90.00
#
_symmetry.space_group_name_H-M   'P 1'
#
loop_
_entity.id
_entity.type
_entity.pdbx_description
1 polymer ?
#
loop_
_entity_poly.entity_id
_entity_poly.type
_entity_poly.pdbx_seq_one_letter_code
_entity_poly.pdbx_strand_id
1 'polypeptide(L)'
;MEPINIKKERLKLTPEQLFNVYLECNAPGAPVKPILERYGLRPWDLVAIRKRVKLAAMEVLANPRRQGRKQQIIPVEQYQRVFKELSETKDALAAVGHELSLLKKRTN
;
A
#
# COMPACT_ATOMS: atom_id res chain seq x y z
N MET A 1 -38.65 -14.88 29.38
CA MET A 1 -38.21 -13.71 28.58
C MET A 1 -36.91 -14.13 27.91
N GLU A 2 -37.00 -14.67 26.69
CA GLU A 2 -35.83 -15.19 25.98
C GLU A 2 -35.02 -14.03 25.37
N PRO A 3 -33.69 -13.99 25.53
CA PRO A 3 -32.88 -12.96 24.91
C PRO A 3 -32.80 -13.25 23.40
N ILE A 4 -33.44 -12.38 22.62
CA ILE A 4 -33.41 -12.41 21.16
C ILE A 4 -31.95 -12.21 20.73
N ASN A 5 -31.26 -13.30 20.40
CA ASN A 5 -29.92 -13.28 19.85
C ASN A 5 -30.00 -12.87 18.38
N ILE A 6 -30.24 -11.57 18.15
CA ILE A 6 -30.11 -10.95 16.84
C ILE A 6 -28.61 -10.99 16.52
N LYS A 7 -28.18 -12.04 15.82
CA LYS A 7 -26.89 -12.06 15.14
C LYS A 7 -26.92 -10.93 14.12
N LYS A 8 -26.56 -9.72 14.56
CA LYS A 8 -26.37 -8.55 13.71
C LYS A 8 -25.39 -8.99 12.62
N GLU A 9 -25.89 -9.08 11.39
CA GLU A 9 -25.04 -9.22 10.21
C GLU A 9 -23.92 -8.21 10.34
N ARG A 10 -22.68 -8.68 10.27
CA ARG A 10 -21.51 -7.80 10.39
C ARG A 10 -21.49 -6.95 9.14
N LEU A 11 -22.20 -5.82 9.20
CA LEU A 11 -22.18 -4.79 8.18
C LEU A 11 -20.71 -4.51 7.87
N LYS A 12 -20.33 -4.70 6.61
CA LYS A 12 -18.98 -4.38 6.16
C LYS A 12 -18.83 -2.86 6.27
N LEU A 13 -18.25 -2.41 7.39
CA LEU A 13 -18.01 -0.99 7.63
C LEU A 13 -17.04 -0.46 6.58
N THR A 14 -17.30 0.73 6.08
CA THR A 14 -16.38 1.42 5.17
C THR A 14 -15.11 1.81 5.93
N PRO A 15 -13.98 2.00 5.23
CA PRO A 15 -12.73 2.47 5.86
C PRO A 15 -12.92 3.77 6.66
N GLU A 16 -13.76 4.68 6.15
CA GLU A 16 -14.10 5.94 6.82
C GLU A 16 -14.85 5.71 8.14
N GLN A 17 -15.82 4.80 8.15
CA GLN A 17 -16.56 4.45 9.37
C GLN A 17 -15.64 3.84 10.44
N LEU A 18 -14.71 2.97 10.04
CA LEU A 18 -13.72 2.40 10.96
C LEU A 18 -12.79 3.46 11.55
N PHE A 19 -12.42 4.46 10.76
CA PHE A 19 -11.62 5.59 11.24
C PHE A 19 -12.41 6.50 12.19
N ASN A 20 -13.69 6.75 11.92
CA ASN A 20 -14.56 7.51 12.83
C ASN A 20 -14.71 6.81 14.19
N VAL A 21 -14.91 5.48 14.19
CA VAL A 21 -14.92 4.68 15.44
C VAL A 21 -13.63 4.87 16.22
N TYR A 22 -12.48 4.86 15.54
CA TYR A 22 -11.19 5.09 16.18
C TYR A 22 -11.12 6.47 16.84
N LEU A 23 -11.54 7.53 16.15
CA LEU A 23 -11.55 8.89 16.68
C LEU A 23 -12.46 9.02 17.89
N GLU A 24 -13.70 8.52 17.80
CA GLU A 24 -14.68 8.57 18.88
C GLU A 24 -14.19 7.81 20.12
N CYS A 25 -13.60 6.62 19.93
CA CYS A 25 -13.06 5.81 21.02
C CYS A 25 -11.70 6.29 21.57
N ASN A 26 -11.08 7.31 20.95
CA ASN A 26 -9.83 7.90 21.40
C ASN A 26 -10.06 9.21 22.18
N ALA A 27 -11.26 9.78 22.14
CA ALA A 27 -11.60 10.97 22.91
C ALA A 27 -11.59 10.69 24.43
N PRO A 28 -11.10 11.64 25.25
CA PRO A 28 -11.08 11.46 26.71
C PRO A 28 -12.51 11.38 27.26
N GLY A 29 -12.78 10.34 28.07
CA GLY A 29 -14.12 10.10 28.64
C GLY A 29 -15.12 9.48 27.65
N ALA A 30 -14.69 9.05 26.47
CA ALA A 30 -15.58 8.45 25.49
C ALA A 30 -16.23 7.14 25.99
N PRO A 31 -17.55 6.96 25.79
CA PRO A 31 -18.22 5.75 26.19
C PRO A 31 -17.96 4.64 25.14
N VAL A 32 -16.86 3.91 25.32
CA VAL A 32 -16.37 2.91 24.34
C VAL A 32 -17.38 1.81 24.03
N LYS A 33 -18.08 1.27 25.05
CA LYS A 33 -19.05 0.18 24.88
C LYS A 33 -20.22 0.55 23.95
N PRO A 34 -20.98 1.64 24.20
CA PRO A 34 -22.11 2.00 23.34
C PRO A 34 -21.67 2.43 21.94
N ILE A 35 -20.46 3.01 21.78
CA ILE A 35 -19.91 3.29 20.44
C ILE A 35 -19.75 1.96 19.68
N LEU A 36 -19.07 0.97 20.25
CA LEU A 36 -18.87 -0.31 19.59
C LEU A 36 -20.19 -1.04 19.27
N GLU A 37 -21.18 -0.97 20.16
CA GLU A 37 -22.50 -1.58 19.96
C GLU A 37 -23.30 -0.95 18.81
N ARG A 38 -23.17 0.36 18.59
CA ARG A 38 -23.77 1.08 17.43
C ARG A 38 -23.21 0.53 16.12
N TYR A 39 -21.90 0.30 16.07
CA TYR A 39 -21.21 -0.21 14.88
C TYR A 39 -21.16 -1.74 14.77
N GLY A 40 -21.72 -2.47 15.75
CA GLY A 40 -21.66 -3.94 15.77
C GLY A 40 -20.24 -4.50 15.94
N LEU A 41 -19.34 -3.72 16.51
CA LEU A 41 -17.94 -4.06 16.71
C LEU A 41 -17.71 -4.65 18.09
N ARG A 42 -16.70 -5.50 18.20
CA ARG A 42 -16.30 -6.12 19.47
C ARG A 42 -15.05 -5.44 20.03
N PRO A 43 -14.77 -5.52 21.34
CA PRO A 43 -13.62 -4.84 21.94
C PRO A 43 -12.27 -5.16 21.29
N TRP A 44 -12.09 -6.38 20.77
CA TRP A 44 -10.86 -6.74 20.05
C TRP A 44 -10.78 -6.15 18.64
N ASP A 45 -11.92 -5.88 17.99
CA ASP A 45 -11.96 -5.20 16.71
C ASP A 45 -11.40 -3.78 16.88
N LEU A 46 -11.71 -3.11 18.01
CA LEU A 46 -11.11 -1.82 18.37
C LEU A 46 -9.59 -1.88 18.53
N VAL A 47 -9.07 -2.93 19.18
CA VAL A 47 -7.62 -3.14 19.32
C VAL A 47 -6.96 -3.31 17.95
N ALA A 48 -7.59 -4.08 17.06
CA ALA A 48 -7.12 -4.27 15.69
C ALA A 48 -7.13 -2.96 14.89
N ILE A 49 -8.19 -2.16 15.00
CA ILE A 49 -8.29 -0.84 14.36
C ILE A 49 -7.18 0.07 14.87
N ARG A 50 -6.99 0.19 16.19
CA ARG A 50 -5.91 1.01 16.79
C ARG A 50 -4.53 0.60 16.28
N LYS A 51 -4.26 -0.71 16.21
CA LYS A 51 -3.00 -1.24 15.68
C LYS A 51 -2.80 -0.88 14.21
N ARG A 52 -3.82 -1.06 13.38
CA ARG A 52 -3.77 -0.74 11.94
C ARG A 52 -3.55 0.74 11.69
N VAL A 53 -4.30 1.62 12.38
CA VAL A 53 -4.15 3.07 12.25
C VAL A 53 -2.75 3.51 12.69
N LYS A 54 -2.25 2.99 13.82
CA LYS A 54 -0.89 3.28 14.29
C LYS A 54 0.17 2.84 13.29
N LEU A 55 0.09 1.62 12.77
CA LEU A 55 1.06 1.10 11.80
C LEU A 55 1.04 1.91 10.50
N ALA A 56 -0.14 2.19 9.95
CA ALA A 56 -0.28 2.99 8.73
C ALA A 56 0.25 4.42 8.93
N ALA A 57 -0.05 5.06 10.06
CA ALA A 57 0.49 6.38 10.39
C ALA A 57 2.03 6.33 10.51
N MET A 58 2.59 5.34 11.21
CA MET A 58 4.04 5.18 11.33
C MET A 58 4.70 4.91 9.98
N GLU A 59 4.11 4.10 9.12
CA GLU A 59 4.64 3.81 7.78
C GLU A 59 4.67 5.06 6.90
N VAL A 60 3.58 5.83 6.88
CA VAL A 60 3.46 7.08 6.11
C VAL A 60 4.42 8.15 6.64
N LEU A 61 4.59 8.25 7.96
CA LEU A 61 5.48 9.22 8.58
C LEU A 61 6.96 8.82 8.48
N ALA A 62 7.28 7.53 8.59
CA ALA A 62 8.65 7.01 8.48
C ALA A 62 9.16 7.01 7.04
N ASN A 63 8.26 6.86 6.07
CA ASN A 63 8.57 7.02 4.66
C ASN A 63 7.84 8.28 4.15
N PRO A 64 8.37 9.49 4.46
CA PRO A 64 7.85 10.74 3.91
C PRO A 64 8.18 10.75 2.42
N ARG A 65 7.45 9.94 1.64
CA ARG A 65 7.42 10.02 0.19
C ARG A 65 7.19 11.49 -0.10
N ARG A 66 8.13 12.12 -0.81
CA ARG A 66 8.01 13.53 -1.24
C ARG A 66 6.58 13.71 -1.72
N GLN A 67 5.79 14.51 -0.99
CA GLN A 67 4.44 14.90 -1.40
C GLN A 67 4.56 15.45 -2.82
N GLY A 68 4.21 14.66 -3.83
CA GLY A 68 4.41 15.09 -5.22
C GLY A 68 4.52 14.01 -6.28
N ARG A 69 4.97 12.78 -5.98
CA ARG A 69 4.98 11.72 -7.01
C ARG A 69 4.29 10.45 -6.52
N LYS A 70 3.02 10.32 -6.90
CA LYS A 70 2.40 9.00 -6.99
C LYS A 70 3.32 8.17 -7.89
N GLN A 71 3.85 7.06 -7.38
CA GLN A 71 4.55 6.10 -8.25
C GLN A 71 3.55 5.73 -9.33
N GLN A 72 3.87 6.05 -10.58
CA GLN A 72 3.04 5.66 -11.71
C GLN A 72 2.99 4.14 -11.68
N ILE A 73 1.80 3.58 -11.51
CA ILE A 73 1.60 2.13 -11.58
C ILE A 73 1.67 1.80 -13.07
N ILE A 74 2.84 1.32 -13.51
CA ILE A 74 3.07 0.94 -14.90
C ILE A 74 2.67 -0.54 -15.05
N PRO A 75 1.86 -0.91 -16.06
CA PRO A 75 1.57 -2.30 -16.39
C PRO A 75 2.85 -3.12 -16.58
N VAL A 76 2.84 -4.36 -16.11
CA VAL A 76 4.02 -5.25 -16.15
C VAL A 76 4.49 -5.48 -17.58
N GLU A 77 3.56 -5.53 -18.52
CA GLU A 77 3.81 -5.74 -19.94
C GLU A 77 4.62 -4.58 -20.54
N GLN A 78 4.31 -3.34 -20.15
CA GLN A 78 5.04 -2.16 -20.60
C GLN A 78 6.47 -2.16 -20.06
N TYR A 79 6.64 -2.53 -18.78
CA TYR A 79 7.96 -2.66 -18.18
C TYR A 79 8.79 -3.73 -18.88
N GLN A 80 8.22 -4.92 -19.12
CA GLN A 80 8.90 -6.02 -19.79
C GLN A 80 9.33 -5.67 -21.22
N ARG A 81 8.47 -4.98 -21.97
CA ARG A 81 8.79 -4.51 -23.32
C ARG A 81 9.99 -3.56 -23.31
N VAL A 82 9.94 -2.53 -22.48
CA VAL A 82 11.05 -1.56 -22.37
C VAL A 82 12.33 -2.25 -21.90
N PHE A 83 12.22 -3.19 -20.96
CA PHE A 83 13.37 -3.96 -20.48
C PHE A 83 14.01 -4.79 -21.61
N LYS A 84 13.19 -5.43 -22.46
CA LYS A 84 13.67 -6.21 -23.60
C LYS A 84 14.37 -5.32 -24.63
N GLU A 85 13.75 -4.21 -25.03
CA GLU A 85 14.34 -3.22 -25.94
C GLU A 85 15.68 -2.69 -25.40
N LEU A 86 15.76 -2.44 -24.10
CA LEU A 86 16.98 -1.99 -23.42
C LEU A 86 18.07 -3.08 -23.43
N SER A 87 17.71 -4.34 -23.26
CA SER A 87 18.69 -5.45 -23.35
C SER A 87 19.24 -5.59 -24.76
N GLU A 88 18.37 -5.63 -25.77
CA GLU A 88 18.77 -5.77 -27.18
C GLU A 88 19.67 -4.63 -27.64
N THR A 89 19.36 -3.40 -27.24
CA THR A 89 20.19 -2.23 -27.56
C THR A 89 21.56 -2.26 -26.89
N LYS A 90 21.64 -2.75 -25.64
CA LYS A 90 22.93 -2.95 -24.96
C LYS A 90 23.80 -3.99 -25.65
N ASP A 91 23.21 -5.11 -26.06
CA ASP A 91 23.94 -6.19 -26.73
C ASP A 91 24.46 -5.73 -28.10
N ALA A 92 23.62 -5.04 -28.88
CA ALA A 92 24.01 -4.45 -30.15
C ALA A 92 25.14 -3.42 -29.98
N LEU A 93 25.05 -2.55 -28.97
CA LEU A 93 26.09 -1.57 -28.67
C LEU A 93 27.42 -2.24 -28.29
N ALA A 94 27.38 -3.34 -27.53
CA ALA A 94 28.56 -4.12 -27.18
C ALA A 94 29.22 -4.75 -28.41
N ALA A 95 28.43 -5.30 -29.34
CA ALA A 95 28.93 -5.87 -30.59
C ALA A 95 29.65 -4.82 -31.46
N VAL A 96 29.04 -3.65 -31.65
CA VAL A 96 29.65 -2.53 -32.40
C VAL A 96 30.94 -2.06 -31.72
N GLY A 97 30.95 -1.96 -30.39
CA GLY A 97 32.15 -1.60 -29.62
C GLY A 97 33.29 -2.60 -29.82
N HIS A 98 32.97 -3.90 -29.90
CA HIS A 98 33.95 -4.95 -30.17
C HIS A 98 34.52 -4.84 -31.59
N GLU A 99 33.67 -4.69 -32.61
CA GLU A 99 34.10 -4.50 -34.00
C GLU A 99 34.99 -3.28 -34.17
N LEU A 100 34.62 -2.15 -33.57
CA LEU A 100 35.40 -0.92 -33.60
C LEU A 100 36.77 -1.09 -32.93
N SER A 101 36.85 -1.86 -31.84
CA SER A 101 38.12 -2.20 -31.19
C SER A 101 39.02 -3.04 -32.10
N LEU A 102 38.46 -4.04 -32.80
CA LEU A 102 39.20 -4.84 -33.77
C LEU A 102 39.70 -4.01 -34.95
N LEU A 103 38.87 -3.10 -35.48
CA LEU A 103 39.28 -2.19 -36.56
C LEU A 103 40.43 -1.30 -36.13
N LYS A 104 40.33 -0.65 -34.96
CA LYS A 104 41.42 0.19 -34.42
C LYS A 104 42.74 -0.56 -34.26
N LYS A 105 42.71 -1.83 -33.87
CA LYS A 105 43.90 -2.69 -33.76
C LYS A 105 44.50 -3.09 -35.11
N ARG A 106 43.74 -3.03 -36.20
CA ARG A 106 44.20 -3.37 -37.56
C ARG A 106 44.69 -2.13 -38.33
N THR A 107 44.17 -0.96 -38.01
CA THR A 107 44.53 0.31 -38.65
C THR A 107 45.74 1.01 -38.01
N ASN A 108 46.16 0.57 -36.82
CA ASN A 108 47.42 0.96 -36.17
C ASN A 108 48.44 -0.17 -36.33
#